data_AF-A0A914KUG5-F1
#
_entry.id   AF-A0A914KUG5-F1
#
_cell.length_a   1.000
_cell.length_b   1.000
_cell.length_c   1.000
_cell.angle_alpha   90.00
_cell.angle_beta   90.00
_cell.angle_gamma   90.00
#
_symmetry.space_group_name_H-M   'P 1'
#
loop_
_entity.id
_entity.type
_entity.pdbx_description
1 polymer ?
#
loop_
_entity_poly.entity_id
_entity_poly.type
_entity_poly.pdbx_seq_one_letter_code
_entity_poly.pdbx_strand_id
1 'polypeptide(L)'
;MAARRFGLHLVFSKLEEALNSHNLPIIRVFGIGPISTSQDSLWQLALLLYIKEYFGVEIVTSQDPLTSEIEEEFLRSCGIQVLPPDDLLSTPPTFPNDFTLLYMIHCTQDMYENILSTYSSKENVCLQRIILIGNDPVQLSSATNNFNLQCPNIMSFTALSTIIPLPYFEPKENSFHGTSICFIEENDEN
;
A
#
# COMPACT_ATOMS: atom_id res chain seq x y z
N MET A 1 -8.84 23.26 10.44
CA MET A 1 -9.29 23.18 9.03
C MET A 1 -8.12 23.18 8.03
N ALA A 2 -7.05 23.96 8.25
CA ALA A 2 -5.88 23.98 7.36
C ALA A 2 -5.01 22.71 7.41
N ALA A 3 -4.75 22.14 8.59
CA ALA A 3 -3.92 20.93 8.75
C ALA A 3 -4.53 19.68 8.06
N ARG A 4 -5.86 19.50 8.15
CA ARG A 4 -6.59 18.44 7.41
C ARG A 4 -6.37 18.49 5.91
N ARG A 5 -6.30 19.70 5.33
CA ARG A 5 -6.06 19.89 3.89
C ARG A 5 -4.60 19.60 3.53
N PHE A 6 -3.66 19.90 4.43
CA PHE A 6 -2.23 19.68 4.18
C PHE A 6 -1.88 18.19 4.10
N GLY A 7 -2.41 17.38 5.04
CA GLY A 7 -2.11 15.95 5.08
C GLY A 7 -2.56 15.20 3.83
N LEU A 8 -3.82 15.38 3.43
CA LEU A 8 -4.34 14.80 2.19
C LEU A 8 -3.59 15.34 0.97
N HIS A 9 -3.37 16.65 0.88
CA HIS A 9 -2.65 17.24 -0.25
C HIS A 9 -1.25 16.64 -0.45
N LEU A 10 -0.51 16.38 0.64
CA LEU A 10 0.79 15.70 0.55
C LEU A 10 0.65 14.29 -0.05
N VAL A 11 -0.32 13.50 0.41
CA VAL A 11 -0.54 12.14 -0.13
C VAL A 11 -0.83 12.20 -1.62
N PHE A 12 -1.82 13.00 -2.03
CA PHE A 12 -2.22 13.07 -3.44
C PHE A 12 -1.09 13.62 -4.32
N SER A 13 -0.40 14.67 -3.88
CA SER A 13 0.73 15.23 -4.64
C SER A 13 1.85 14.21 -4.82
N LYS A 14 2.12 13.36 -3.82
CA LYS A 14 3.16 12.32 -3.93
C LYS A 14 2.72 11.11 -4.72
N LEU A 15 1.43 10.77 -4.70
CA LEU A 15 0.89 9.77 -5.62
C LEU A 15 0.92 10.26 -7.07
N GLU A 16 0.58 11.51 -7.34
CA GLU A 16 0.69 12.12 -8.68
C GLU A 16 2.13 12.15 -9.20
N GLU A 17 3.08 12.51 -8.33
CA GLU A 17 4.52 12.46 -8.61
C GLU A 17 4.98 11.04 -8.94
N ALA A 18 4.61 10.06 -8.11
CA ALA A 18 4.98 8.66 -8.31
C ALA A 18 4.40 8.06 -9.61
N LEU A 19 3.17 8.45 -9.95
CA LEU A 19 2.52 7.98 -11.18
C LEU A 19 3.15 8.59 -12.44
N ASN A 20 3.78 9.76 -12.36
CA ASN A 20 4.41 10.43 -13.50
C ASN A 20 3.51 10.46 -14.75
N SER A 21 2.27 10.92 -14.61
CA SER A 21 1.24 10.94 -15.67
C SER A 21 0.71 9.58 -16.17
N HIS A 22 1.11 8.46 -15.56
CA HIS A 22 0.52 7.14 -15.81
C HIS A 22 -0.77 6.94 -15.01
N ASN A 23 -1.54 5.91 -15.38
CA ASN A 23 -2.78 5.54 -14.70
C ASN A 23 -2.53 4.67 -13.47
N LEU A 24 -3.47 4.75 -12.52
CA LEU A 24 -3.57 3.85 -11.38
C LEU A 24 -4.85 2.99 -11.49
N PRO A 25 -4.88 1.94 -12.32
CA PRO A 25 -6.09 1.13 -12.48
C PRO A 25 -6.37 0.21 -11.30
N ILE A 26 -5.36 -0.08 -10.45
CA ILE A 26 -5.45 -1.14 -9.43
C ILE A 26 -4.98 -0.65 -8.06
N ILE A 27 -5.78 -0.96 -7.04
CA ILE A 27 -5.35 -0.98 -5.65
C ILE A 27 -5.51 -2.39 -5.07
N ARG A 28 -4.46 -2.93 -4.46
CA ARG A 28 -4.50 -4.17 -3.67
C ARG A 28 -4.30 -3.87 -2.20
N VAL A 29 -5.32 -4.17 -1.39
CA VAL A 29 -5.34 -3.93 0.05
C VAL A 29 -5.01 -5.22 0.79
N PHE A 30 -4.05 -5.13 1.70
CA PHE A 30 -3.65 -6.22 2.58
C PHE A 30 -3.60 -5.70 4.02
N GLY A 31 -4.33 -6.35 4.93
CA GLY A 31 -4.30 -5.98 6.34
C GLY A 31 -4.79 -4.55 6.58
N ILE A 32 -6.10 -4.31 6.46
CA ILE A 32 -6.73 -3.04 6.87
C ILE A 32 -7.18 -3.08 8.34
N GLY A 33 -7.25 -4.27 8.92
CA GLY A 33 -7.70 -4.51 10.28
C GLY A 33 -9.22 -4.45 10.42
N PRO A 34 -9.73 -4.67 11.65
CA PRO A 34 -11.16 -4.78 11.90
C PRO A 34 -11.85 -3.41 11.83
N ILE A 35 -12.32 -3.02 10.64
CA ILE A 35 -12.95 -1.72 10.38
C ILE A 35 -14.17 -1.44 11.27
N SER A 36 -14.92 -2.47 11.68
CA SER A 36 -16.10 -2.33 12.54
C SER A 36 -15.79 -1.91 13.98
N THR A 37 -14.56 -2.15 14.45
CA THR A 37 -14.17 -1.93 15.85
C THR A 37 -12.93 -1.05 16.01
N SER A 38 -12.14 -0.85 14.95
CA SER A 38 -10.96 0.00 14.92
C SER A 38 -11.26 1.29 14.19
N GLN A 39 -11.27 2.39 14.94
CA GLN A 39 -11.41 3.72 14.35
C GLN A 39 -10.27 4.01 13.36
N ASP A 40 -9.05 3.55 13.65
CA ASP A 40 -7.88 3.76 12.80
C ASP A 40 -8.04 3.04 11.45
N SER A 41 -8.48 1.78 11.47
CA SER A 41 -8.82 1.00 10.27
C SER A 41 -9.91 1.70 9.45
N LEU A 42 -10.88 2.34 10.11
CA LEU A 42 -11.93 3.13 9.45
C LEU A 42 -11.37 4.38 8.75
N TRP A 43 -10.41 5.07 9.35
CA TRP A 43 -9.74 6.22 8.73
C TRP A 43 -8.85 5.81 7.57
N GLN A 44 -8.14 4.69 7.71
CA GLN A 44 -7.33 4.11 6.65
C GLN A 44 -8.21 3.67 5.47
N LEU A 45 -9.39 3.10 5.72
CA LEU A 45 -10.38 2.80 4.68
C LEU A 45 -10.90 4.08 4.01
N ALA A 46 -11.16 5.13 4.78
CA ALA A 46 -11.61 6.41 4.22
C ALA A 46 -10.55 7.01 3.28
N LEU A 47 -9.26 6.97 3.64
CA LEU A 47 -8.18 7.41 2.75
C LEU A 47 -8.13 6.56 1.47
N LEU A 48 -8.19 5.23 1.61
CA LEU A 48 -8.22 4.31 0.47
C LEU A 48 -9.35 4.63 -0.51
N LEU A 49 -10.57 4.81 0.00
CA LEU A 49 -11.74 5.13 -0.83
C LEU A 49 -11.58 6.49 -1.52
N TYR A 50 -10.94 7.46 -0.86
CA TYR A 50 -10.69 8.77 -1.45
C TYR A 50 -9.62 8.71 -2.55
N ILE A 51 -8.58 7.88 -2.38
CA ILE A 51 -7.60 7.58 -3.44
C ILE A 51 -8.30 6.91 -4.63
N LYS A 52 -9.13 5.89 -4.36
CA LYS A 52 -9.93 5.19 -5.39
C LYS A 52 -10.74 6.17 -6.23
N GLU A 53 -11.49 7.07 -5.58
CA GLU A 53 -12.34 8.05 -6.25
C GLU A 53 -11.52 9.08 -7.04
N TYR A 54 -10.47 9.64 -6.44
CA TYR A 54 -9.66 10.70 -7.05
C TYR A 54 -8.95 10.25 -8.34
N PHE A 55 -8.37 9.04 -8.32
CA PHE A 55 -7.62 8.50 -9.47
C PHE A 55 -8.50 7.67 -10.42
N GLY A 56 -9.79 7.51 -10.13
CA GLY A 56 -10.70 6.71 -10.96
C GLY A 56 -10.31 5.23 -11.04
N VAL A 57 -9.80 4.67 -9.94
CA VAL A 57 -9.28 3.30 -9.88
C VAL A 57 -10.39 2.29 -10.21
N GLU A 58 -10.12 1.41 -11.17
CA GLU A 58 -11.10 0.45 -11.69
C GLU A 58 -11.23 -0.78 -10.81
N ILE A 59 -10.10 -1.31 -10.33
CA ILE A 59 -10.04 -2.58 -9.59
C ILE A 59 -9.50 -2.32 -8.19
N VAL A 60 -10.29 -2.67 -7.17
CA VAL A 60 -9.83 -2.65 -5.78
C VAL A 60 -10.10 -4.01 -5.16
N THR A 61 -9.05 -4.68 -4.69
CA THR A 61 -9.16 -5.97 -4.00
C THR A 61 -8.73 -5.85 -2.55
N SER A 62 -9.30 -6.65 -1.65
CA SER A 62 -8.89 -6.74 -0.25
C SER A 62 -8.69 -8.19 0.17
N GLN A 63 -7.59 -8.45 0.89
CA GLN A 63 -7.28 -9.72 1.54
C GLN A 63 -6.84 -9.42 2.98
N ASP A 64 -7.65 -9.84 3.96
CA ASP A 64 -7.34 -9.64 5.37
C ASP A 64 -8.01 -10.75 6.22
N PRO A 65 -7.23 -11.59 6.93
CA PRO A 65 -7.75 -12.71 7.69
C PRO A 65 -8.59 -12.31 8.91
N LEU A 66 -8.58 -11.03 9.31
CA LEU A 66 -9.33 -10.52 10.45
C LEU A 66 -10.68 -9.91 10.06
N THR A 67 -11.00 -9.86 8.76
CA THR A 67 -12.27 -9.30 8.27
C THR A 67 -13.42 -10.24 8.58
N SER A 68 -14.43 -9.76 9.29
CA SER A 68 -15.69 -10.48 9.54
C SER A 68 -16.61 -10.42 8.32
N GLU A 69 -17.57 -11.36 8.22
CA GLU A 69 -18.53 -11.41 7.11
C GLU A 69 -19.28 -10.09 6.88
N ILE A 70 -19.65 -9.39 7.96
CA ILE A 70 -20.34 -8.08 7.90
C ILE A 70 -19.41 -7.01 7.30
N GLU A 71 -18.14 -7.02 7.69
CA GLU A 71 -17.13 -6.10 7.14
C GLU A 71 -16.85 -6.42 5.68
N GLU A 72 -16.84 -7.70 5.29
CA GLU A 72 -16.71 -8.07 3.89
C GLU A 72 -17.89 -7.56 3.05
N GLU A 73 -19.12 -7.69 3.55
CA GLU A 73 -20.32 -7.15 2.89
C GLU A 73 -20.23 -5.63 2.74
N PHE A 74 -19.78 -4.94 3.79
CA PHE A 74 -19.54 -3.50 3.74
C PHE A 74 -18.48 -3.12 2.69
N LEU A 75 -17.33 -3.80 2.67
CA LEU A 75 -16.28 -3.56 1.66
C LEU A 75 -16.80 -3.79 0.24
N ARG A 76 -17.58 -4.86 0.01
CA ARG A 76 -18.24 -5.13 -1.27
C ARG A 76 -19.20 -4.00 -1.66
N SER A 77 -19.95 -3.44 -0.70
CA SER A 77 -20.84 -2.30 -0.95
C SER A 77 -20.09 -1.03 -1.37
N CYS A 78 -18.82 -0.88 -0.97
CA CYS A 78 -17.92 0.18 -1.43
C CYS A 78 -17.25 -0.12 -2.78
N GLY A 79 -17.61 -1.24 -3.44
CA GLY A 79 -16.99 -1.70 -4.67
C GLY A 79 -15.56 -2.18 -4.49
N ILE A 80 -15.27 -2.85 -3.36
CA ILE A 80 -14.02 -3.56 -3.10
C ILE A 80 -14.28 -5.06 -3.19
N GLN A 81 -13.50 -5.75 -4.02
CA GLN A 81 -13.57 -7.20 -4.12
C GLN A 81 -12.82 -7.84 -2.94
N VAL A 82 -13.54 -8.50 -2.06
CA VAL A 82 -12.93 -9.27 -0.96
C VAL A 82 -12.53 -10.65 -1.46
N LEU A 83 -11.24 -10.94 -1.39
CA LEU A 83 -10.62 -12.21 -1.79
C LEU A 83 -10.21 -13.00 -0.54
N PRO A 84 -10.19 -14.34 -0.61
CA PRO A 84 -9.63 -15.15 0.46
C PRO A 84 -8.17 -14.75 0.76
N PRO A 85 -7.75 -14.71 2.03
CA PRO A 85 -6.34 -14.52 2.37
C PRO A 85 -5.51 -15.71 1.86
N ASP A 86 -4.33 -15.42 1.31
CA ASP A 86 -3.34 -16.40 0.86
C ASP A 86 -1.93 -16.03 1.37
N ASP A 87 -0.90 -16.68 0.86
CA ASP A 87 0.50 -16.45 1.24
C ASP A 87 1.17 -15.27 0.51
N LEU A 88 0.46 -14.58 -0.39
CA LEU A 88 0.96 -13.47 -1.21
C LEU A 88 2.12 -13.84 -2.16
N LEU A 89 2.33 -15.13 -2.44
CA LEU A 89 3.37 -15.60 -3.38
C LEU A 89 2.85 -15.79 -4.82
N SER A 90 1.55 -15.61 -5.03
CA SER A 90 0.94 -15.69 -6.35
C SER A 90 1.30 -14.47 -7.21
N THR A 91 1.70 -14.72 -8.47
CA THR A 91 2.02 -13.65 -9.42
C THR A 91 0.80 -12.73 -9.59
N PRO A 92 0.95 -11.41 -9.42
CA PRO A 92 -0.15 -10.47 -9.56
C PRO A 92 -0.65 -10.45 -11.02
N PRO A 93 -1.92 -10.09 -11.26
CA PRO A 93 -2.34 -9.68 -12.59
C PRO A 93 -1.51 -8.46 -13.01
N THR A 94 -0.69 -8.60 -14.04
CA THR A 94 0.13 -7.51 -14.57
C THR A 94 -0.60 -6.83 -15.71
N PHE A 95 -0.64 -5.50 -15.66
CA PHE A 95 -1.14 -4.67 -16.75
C PHE A 95 0.07 -3.94 -17.33
N PRO A 96 0.43 -4.22 -18.60
CA PRO A 96 1.59 -3.58 -19.21
C PRO A 96 1.47 -2.05 -19.14
N ASN A 97 2.45 -1.40 -18.50
CA ASN A 97 2.59 0.06 -18.32
C ASN A 97 1.70 0.72 -17.25
N ASP A 98 0.86 -0.02 -16.54
CA ASP A 98 0.00 0.54 -15.51
C ASP A 98 0.57 0.36 -14.11
N PHE A 99 0.26 1.30 -13.21
CA PHE A 99 0.65 1.21 -11.81
C PHE A 99 -0.31 0.37 -10.97
N THR A 100 0.25 -0.28 -9.95
CA THR A 100 -0.51 -0.91 -8.87
C THR A 100 -0.16 -0.26 -7.54
N LEU A 101 -1.17 0.19 -6.80
CA LEU A 101 -0.98 0.61 -5.42
C LEU A 101 -1.14 -0.59 -4.49
N LEU A 102 -0.09 -0.93 -3.76
CA LEU A 102 -0.13 -1.88 -2.64
C LEU A 102 -0.43 -1.10 -1.36
N TYR A 103 -1.57 -1.39 -0.72
CA TYR A 103 -2.01 -0.75 0.52
C TYR A 103 -1.89 -1.74 1.68
N MET A 104 -0.80 -1.63 2.46
CA MET A 104 -0.27 -2.65 3.38
C MET A 104 -0.03 -2.11 4.81
N ILE A 105 -1.01 -1.42 5.39
CA ILE A 105 -0.80 -0.68 6.65
C ILE A 105 -0.66 -1.59 7.88
N HIS A 106 -1.27 -2.78 7.89
CA HIS A 106 -1.14 -3.74 8.98
C HIS A 106 -0.57 -5.09 8.52
N CYS A 107 0.49 -5.04 7.73
CA CYS A 107 1.17 -6.24 7.23
C CYS A 107 2.47 -6.55 7.99
N THR A 108 2.76 -7.84 8.16
CA THR A 108 4.03 -8.31 8.75
C THR A 108 5.16 -8.25 7.73
N GLN A 109 6.40 -8.32 8.21
CA GLN A 109 7.58 -8.36 7.35
C GLN A 109 7.53 -9.51 6.32
N ASP A 110 7.04 -10.69 6.69
CA ASP A 110 6.92 -11.82 5.77
C ASP A 110 5.93 -11.54 4.63
N MET A 111 4.84 -10.83 4.91
CA MET A 111 3.87 -10.44 3.87
C MET A 111 4.48 -9.47 2.86
N TYR A 112 5.29 -8.52 3.33
CA TYR A 112 6.05 -7.60 2.47
C TYR A 112 7.07 -8.34 1.61
N GLU A 113 7.83 -9.24 2.22
CA GLU A 113 8.84 -10.03 1.50
C GLU A 113 8.20 -10.89 0.41
N ASN A 114 7.10 -11.57 0.74
CA ASN A 114 6.36 -12.41 -0.20
C ASN A 114 5.81 -11.59 -1.37
N ILE A 115 5.05 -10.52 -1.10
CA ILE A 115 4.44 -9.75 -2.18
C ILE A 115 5.50 -9.11 -3.08
N LEU A 116 6.55 -8.51 -2.51
CA LEU A 116 7.60 -7.85 -3.30
C LEU A 116 8.35 -8.86 -4.17
N SER A 117 8.54 -10.10 -3.71
CA SER A 117 9.15 -11.18 -4.51
C SER A 117 8.40 -11.45 -5.83
N THR A 118 7.09 -11.19 -5.87
CA THR A 118 6.26 -11.40 -7.07
C THR A 118 6.43 -10.30 -8.13
N TYR A 119 6.92 -9.11 -7.74
CA TYR A 119 7.18 -7.94 -8.61
C TYR A 119 8.66 -7.77 -8.99
N SER A 120 9.56 -8.53 -8.35
CA SER A 120 11.00 -8.56 -8.61
C SER A 120 11.48 -9.85 -9.31
N SER A 121 10.57 -10.78 -9.59
CA SER A 121 10.89 -12.05 -10.24
C SER A 121 11.38 -11.86 -11.67
N LYS A 122 12.19 -12.79 -12.19
CA LYS A 122 12.71 -12.75 -13.58
C LYS A 122 11.60 -12.69 -14.64
N GLU A 123 10.42 -13.20 -14.32
CA GLU A 123 9.26 -13.27 -15.20
C GLU A 123 8.39 -12.00 -15.10
N ASN A 124 8.58 -11.21 -14.05
CA ASN A 124 7.78 -10.02 -13.76
C ASN A 124 8.64 -8.97 -13.05
N VAL A 125 9.41 -8.20 -13.82
CA VAL A 125 10.21 -7.08 -13.30
C VAL A 125 9.41 -5.80 -13.47
N CYS A 126 8.58 -5.48 -12.48
CA CYS A 126 7.74 -4.28 -12.50
C CYS A 126 7.73 -3.54 -11.16
N LEU A 127 8.80 -3.64 -10.36
CA LEU A 127 8.97 -2.86 -9.13
C LEU A 127 8.85 -1.34 -9.35
N GLN A 128 9.15 -0.82 -10.54
CA GLN A 128 8.94 0.59 -10.90
C GLN A 128 7.47 0.96 -11.12
N ARG A 129 6.59 -0.04 -11.28
CA ARG A 129 5.14 0.11 -11.47
C ARG A 129 4.35 -0.15 -10.20
N ILE A 130 5.02 -0.23 -9.06
CA ILE A 130 4.33 -0.30 -7.76
C ILE A 130 4.51 0.99 -6.99
N ILE A 131 3.41 1.40 -6.36
CA ILE A 131 3.43 2.36 -5.27
C ILE A 131 3.01 1.57 -4.03
N LEU A 132 3.71 1.75 -2.92
CA LEU A 132 3.39 1.10 -1.65
C LEU A 132 2.98 2.16 -0.63
N ILE A 133 1.80 2.01 -0.04
CA ILE A 133 1.41 2.71 1.19
C ILE A 133 1.30 1.67 2.29
N GLY A 134 2.16 1.74 3.30
CA GLY A 134 2.14 0.79 4.40
C GLY A 134 3.17 1.10 5.46
N ASN A 135 3.42 0.17 6.37
CA ASN A 135 4.51 0.24 7.34
C ASN A 135 5.82 0.74 6.70
N ASP A 136 6.44 1.71 7.37
CA ASP A 136 7.72 2.29 6.99
C ASP A 136 8.76 1.17 6.89
N PRO A 137 9.31 0.90 5.70
CA PRO A 137 10.21 -0.21 5.50
C PRO A 137 11.55 -0.03 6.23
N VAL A 138 11.96 1.21 6.53
CA VAL A 138 13.13 1.46 7.38
C VAL A 138 12.85 0.95 8.80
N GLN A 139 11.64 1.19 9.32
CA GLN A 139 11.24 0.70 10.64
C GLN A 139 11.12 -0.83 10.66
N LEU A 140 10.55 -1.43 9.60
CA LEU A 140 10.48 -2.89 9.44
C LEU A 140 11.87 -3.54 9.49
N SER A 141 12.87 -2.95 8.83
CA SER A 141 14.26 -3.46 8.83
C SER A 141 14.99 -3.32 10.17
N SER A 142 14.56 -2.37 11.01
CA SER A 142 15.20 -2.07 12.30
C SER A 142 14.59 -2.84 13.48
N ALA A 143 13.34 -3.31 13.36
CA ALA A 143 12.63 -4.03 14.41
C ALA A 143 13.17 -5.45 14.64
N THR A 144 13.98 -5.98 13.73
CA THR A 144 14.61 -7.29 13.85
C THR A 144 15.85 -7.24 14.75
N ASN A 145 15.65 -7.40 16.05
CA ASN A 145 16.73 -7.79 16.99
C ASN A 145 17.28 -9.21 16.70
N ASN A 146 16.73 -9.93 15.71
CA ASN A 146 17.19 -11.23 15.25
C ASN A 146 17.88 -11.10 13.89
N PHE A 147 19.22 -11.14 13.91
CA PHE A 147 20.18 -11.00 12.82
C PHE A 147 20.03 -11.94 11.59
N ASN A 148 18.95 -12.72 11.43
CA ASN A 148 18.93 -13.86 10.48
C ASN A 148 17.73 -13.97 9.52
N LEU A 149 16.75 -13.07 9.53
CA LEU A 149 15.81 -12.96 8.41
C LEU A 149 16.33 -11.89 7.46
N GLN A 150 17.18 -12.29 6.52
CA GLN A 150 17.44 -11.45 5.36
C GLN A 150 16.13 -11.34 4.59
N CYS A 151 15.59 -10.13 4.47
CA CYS A 151 14.46 -9.81 3.61
C CYS A 151 14.99 -9.10 2.36
N PRO A 152 15.57 -9.86 1.41
CA PRO A 152 16.25 -9.27 0.26
C PRO A 152 15.30 -8.42 -0.58
N ASN A 153 14.03 -8.81 -0.74
CA ASN A 153 13.10 -8.02 -1.55
C ASN A 153 12.75 -6.70 -0.86
N ILE A 154 12.52 -6.70 0.46
CA ILE A 154 12.33 -5.45 1.22
C ILE A 154 13.57 -4.57 1.14
N MET A 155 14.76 -5.14 1.36
CA MET A 155 16.02 -4.38 1.32
C MET A 155 16.28 -3.78 -0.06
N SER A 156 16.10 -4.56 -1.13
CA SER A 156 16.26 -4.08 -2.50
C SER A 156 15.24 -3.00 -2.86
N PHE A 157 13.96 -3.19 -2.51
CA PHE A 157 12.94 -2.19 -2.75
C PHE A 157 13.24 -0.90 -1.99
N THR A 158 13.59 -1.00 -0.70
CA THR A 158 13.93 0.14 0.16
C THR A 158 15.13 0.92 -0.38
N ALA A 159 16.16 0.23 -0.87
CA ALA A 159 17.36 0.87 -1.40
C ALA A 159 17.12 1.64 -2.71
N LEU A 160 16.06 1.31 -3.45
CA LEU A 160 15.71 1.94 -4.72
C LEU A 160 14.55 2.95 -4.60
N SER A 161 13.82 2.93 -3.48
CA SER A 161 12.59 3.70 -3.33
C SER A 161 12.83 5.09 -2.73
N THR A 162 12.10 6.06 -3.25
CA THR A 162 11.75 7.28 -2.51
C THR A 162 10.76 6.90 -1.42
N ILE A 163 11.07 7.21 -0.15
CA ILE A 163 10.25 6.87 1.03
C ILE A 163 9.80 8.15 1.72
N ILE A 164 8.50 8.32 1.85
CA ILE A 164 7.88 9.53 2.38
C ILE A 164 6.93 9.14 3.51
N PRO A 165 7.30 9.41 4.78
CA PRO A 165 6.40 9.19 5.91
C PRO A 165 5.11 9.97 5.72
N LEU A 166 3.98 9.32 6.01
CA LEU A 166 2.70 9.99 6.02
C LEU A 166 2.65 11.06 7.13
N PRO A 167 2.01 12.20 6.86
CA PRO A 167 1.88 13.26 7.86
C PRO A 167 0.86 12.85 8.92
N TYR A 168 0.83 13.58 10.03
CA TYR A 168 -0.24 13.46 11.00
C TYR A 168 -1.57 13.97 10.41
N PHE A 169 -2.62 13.14 10.51
CA PHE A 169 -3.96 13.50 10.04
C PHE A 169 -4.82 13.97 11.21
N GLU A 170 -5.18 15.25 11.26
CA GLU A 170 -6.17 15.70 12.25
C GLU A 170 -7.58 15.18 11.92
N PRO A 171 -8.37 14.71 12.91
CA PRO A 171 -8.12 14.76 14.35
C PRO A 171 -7.49 13.47 14.91
N LYS A 172 -7.07 12.54 14.05
CA LYS A 172 -6.54 11.22 14.42
C LYS A 172 -5.09 11.07 13.98
N GLU A 173 -4.24 11.75 14.74
CA GLU A 173 -2.81 11.84 14.46
C GLU A 173 -2.16 10.46 14.32
N ASN A 174 -2.60 9.47 15.09
CA ASN A 174 -1.97 8.15 15.14
C ASN A 174 -2.49 7.11 14.13
N SER A 175 -3.57 7.38 13.39
CA SER A 175 -4.16 6.35 12.50
C SER A 175 -3.23 5.91 11.37
N PHE A 176 -2.20 6.72 11.06
CA PHE A 176 -1.19 6.45 10.04
C PHE A 176 0.23 6.48 10.63
N HIS A 177 0.35 6.30 11.95
CA HIS A 177 1.66 6.27 12.61
C HIS A 177 2.51 5.13 12.04
N GLY A 178 3.76 5.43 11.70
CA GLY A 178 4.67 4.45 11.09
C GLY A 178 4.29 4.04 9.67
N THR A 179 3.38 4.76 9.00
CA THR A 179 3.02 4.51 7.59
C THR A 179 3.78 5.45 6.66
N SER A 180 4.23 4.95 5.53
CA SER A 180 4.95 5.70 4.49
C SER A 180 4.40 5.40 3.10
N ILE A 181 4.55 6.35 2.19
CA ILE A 181 4.42 6.17 0.74
C ILE A 181 5.81 5.83 0.20
N CYS A 182 5.93 4.73 -0.53
CA CYS A 182 7.18 4.27 -1.12
C CYS A 182 6.98 3.99 -2.61
N PHE A 183 7.87 4.49 -3.46
CA PHE A 183 7.86 4.22 -4.90
C PHE A 183 9.26 4.39 -5.48
N ILE A 184 9.54 3.73 -6.59
CA ILE A 184 10.81 3.89 -7.32
C ILE A 184 10.56 4.88 -8.45
N GLU A 185 11.34 5.95 -8.49
CA GLU A 185 11.28 6.92 -9.60
C GLU A 185 11.73 6.25 -10.90
N GLU A 186 11.00 6.51 -11.99
CA GLU A 186 11.51 6.20 -13.32
C GLU A 186 12.72 7.08 -13.58
N ASN A 187 13.89 6.47 -13.76
CA ASN A 187 15.00 7.19 -14.33
C ASN A 187 14.68 7.44 -15.80
N ASP A 188 14.66 8.70 -16.21
CA ASP A 188 14.71 9.07 -17.63
C ASP A 188 16.04 8.55 -18.21
N GLU A 189 16.07 7.29 -18.62
CA GLU A 189 17.14 6.78 -19.46
C GLU A 189 16.98 7.44 -20.84
N ASN A 190 17.84 8.43 -21.11
CA ASN A 190 18.05 9.05 -22.42
C ASN A 190 18.37 8.03 -23.52
#